data_AF-A0A7W1SAT2-F1
#
_entry.id   AF-A0A7W1SAT2-F1
#
_cell.length_a   1.000
_cell.length_b   1.000
_cell.length_c   1.000
_cell.angle_alpha   90.00
_cell.angle_beta   90.00
_cell.angle_gamma   90.00
#
_symmetry.space_group_name_H-M   'P 1'
#
loop_
_entity.id
_entity.type
_entity.pdbx_description
1 polymer ?
#
loop_
_entity_poly.entity_id
_entity_poly.type
_entity_poly.pdbx_seq_one_letter_code
_entity_poly.pdbx_strand_id
1 'polypeptide(L)' 'MASTKPSPAPTSDYPTARPVPGKPGFVYSIDPKGGMVDVTGYKSGDRAKDPYTHEIFIVP' A
#
# COMPACT_ATOMS: atom_id res chain seq x y z
N MET A 1 -24.01 -5.29 -20.05
CA MET A 1 -22.59 -5.59 -19.74
C MET A 1 -22.28 -4.99 -18.39
N ALA A 2 -21.59 -5.74 -17.53
CA ALA A 2 -21.52 -5.51 -16.09
C ALA A 2 -21.06 -4.09 -15.70
N SER A 3 -21.92 -3.37 -14.98
CA SER A 3 -21.53 -2.19 -14.22
C SER A 3 -20.74 -2.68 -13.01
N THR A 4 -19.41 -2.70 -13.11
CA THR A 4 -18.55 -2.82 -11.94
C THR A 4 -18.81 -1.57 -11.10
N LYS A 5 -19.70 -1.71 -10.11
CA LYS A 5 -19.91 -0.74 -9.03
C LYS A 5 -18.51 -0.30 -8.59
N PRO A 6 -18.14 0.99 -8.66
CA PRO A 6 -16.89 1.40 -8.06
C PRO A 6 -17.04 0.99 -6.59
N SER A 7 -16.30 -0.05 -6.17
CA SER A 7 -16.10 -0.29 -4.75
C SER A 7 -15.73 1.07 -4.21
N PRO A 8 -16.41 1.60 -3.18
CA PRO A 8 -15.94 2.81 -2.54
C PRO A 8 -14.48 2.52 -2.24
N ALA A 9 -13.56 3.24 -2.90
CA ALA A 9 -12.16 3.19 -2.52
C ALA A 9 -12.22 3.34 -1.01
N PRO A 10 -11.75 2.34 -0.22
CA PRO A 10 -11.87 2.44 1.21
C PRO A 10 -11.26 3.79 1.52
N THR A 11 -12.09 4.69 2.06
CA THR A 11 -11.69 5.94 2.67
C THR A 11 -10.75 5.52 3.77
N SER A 12 -9.51 5.28 3.37
CA SER A 12 -8.53 4.66 4.20
C SER A 12 -7.97 5.82 4.96
N ASP A 13 -8.34 5.93 6.23
CA ASP A 13 -7.63 6.77 7.20
C ASP A 13 -6.11 6.48 7.23
N TYR A 14 -5.67 5.40 6.56
CA TYR A 14 -4.28 5.02 6.41
C TYR A 14 -3.61 5.72 5.21
N PRO A 15 -2.41 6.28 5.40
CA PRO A 15 -1.64 6.90 4.33
C PRO A 15 -1.24 5.89 3.25
N THR A 16 -1.16 6.35 2.00
CA THR A 16 -0.68 5.55 0.87
C THR A 16 0.85 5.55 0.85
N ALA A 17 1.44 4.36 0.78
CA ALA A 17 2.89 4.19 0.66
C ALA A 17 3.41 4.59 -0.73
N ARG A 18 4.70 4.86 -0.83
CA ARG A 18 5.33 5.28 -2.09
C ARG A 18 5.95 4.06 -2.78
N PRO A 19 5.68 3.78 -4.06
CA PRO A 19 6.27 2.63 -4.73
C PRO A 19 7.78 2.84 -4.94
N VAL A 20 8.57 1.77 -4.87
CA VAL A 20 10.01 1.82 -5.13
C VAL A 20 10.26 1.83 -6.64
N PRO A 21 10.86 2.89 -7.22
CA PRO A 21 11.17 2.93 -8.64
C PRO A 21 12.14 1.81 -9.02
N GLY A 22 11.80 1.04 -10.05
CA GLY A 22 12.65 -0.06 -10.54
C GLY A 22 12.51 -1.38 -9.77
N LYS A 23 11.65 -1.45 -8.74
CA LYS A 23 11.44 -2.68 -7.96
C LYS A 23 9.94 -2.94 -7.71
N PRO A 24 9.26 -3.65 -8.64
CA PRO A 24 7.86 -4.01 -8.44
C PRO A 24 7.70 -4.92 -7.22
N GLY A 25 6.60 -4.74 -6.47
CA GLY A 25 6.38 -5.47 -5.22
C GLY A 25 7.08 -4.88 -4.01
N PHE A 26 7.72 -3.70 -4.13
CA PHE A 26 8.28 -2.97 -3.00
C PHE A 26 7.72 -1.55 -2.92
N VAL A 27 7.46 -1.11 -1.70
CA VAL A 27 7.10 0.27 -1.38
C VAL A 27 8.03 0.79 -0.29
N TYR A 28 8.19 2.11 -0.24
CA TYR A 28 8.76 2.79 0.90
C TYR A 28 7.73 2.84 2.02
N SER A 29 8.20 2.57 3.23
CA SER A 29 7.44 2.85 4.44
C SER A 29 6.92 4.29 4.42
N ILE A 30 5.75 4.48 5.01
CA ILE A 30 5.16 5.79 5.28
C ILE A 30 5.93 6.55 6.37
N ASP A 31 6.71 5.83 7.19
CA ASP A 31 7.49 6.40 8.27
C ASP A 31 8.92 6.69 7.80
N PRO A 32 9.50 7.86 8.12
CA PRO A 32 10.85 8.24 7.72
C PRO A 32 11.96 7.39 8.37
N LYS A 33 11.65 6.65 9.45
CA LYS A 33 12.55 5.70 10.11
C LYS A 33 12.33 4.27 9.60
N GLY A 34 11.25 4.05 8.84
CA GLY A 34 10.92 2.80 8.19
C GLY A 34 11.76 2.53 6.94
N GLY A 35 11.82 1.27 6.54
CA GLY A 35 12.57 0.81 5.38
C GLY A 35 11.71 0.61 4.13
N MET A 36 12.15 -0.32 3.28
CA MET A 36 11.32 -0.84 2.20
C MET A 36 10.45 -1.97 2.73
N VAL A 37 9.17 -1.93 2.39
CA VAL A 37 8.20 -2.98 2.70
C VAL A 37 7.94 -3.80 1.46
N ASP A 38 8.07 -5.11 1.59
CA ASP A 38 7.68 -6.05 0.56
C ASP A 38 6.16 -6.15 0.55
N VAL A 39 5.57 -5.82 -0.59
CA VAL A 39 4.14 -5.89 -0.88
C VAL A 39 3.89 -6.81 -2.08
N THR A 40 4.79 -7.76 -2.31
CA THR A 40 4.66 -8.73 -3.39
C THR A 40 3.40 -9.57 -3.17
N GLY A 41 2.43 -9.45 -4.09
CA GLY A 41 1.13 -10.12 -4.00
C GLY A 41 -0.02 -9.25 -3.50
N TYR A 42 0.26 -8.04 -2.99
CA TYR A 42 -0.76 -7.03 -2.71
C TYR A 42 -1.07 -6.23 -3.97
N LYS A 43 -2.33 -5.82 -4.13
CA LYS A 43 -2.80 -4.96 -5.24
C LYS A 43 -2.77 -3.49 -4.82
N SER A 44 -2.72 -2.59 -5.80
CA SER A 44 -2.95 -1.16 -5.57
C SER A 44 -4.31 -0.94 -4.88
N GLY A 45 -4.29 -0.28 -3.73
CA GLY A 45 -5.46 -0.09 -2.85
C GLY A 45 -5.56 -1.11 -1.71
N ASP A 46 -4.76 -2.17 -1.69
CA ASP A 46 -4.74 -3.11 -0.57
C ASP A 46 -4.03 -2.53 0.65
N ARG A 47 -4.39 -3.06 1.83
CA ARG A 47 -3.78 -2.68 3.11
C ARG A 47 -2.59 -3.58 3.39
N ALA A 48 -1.41 -3.01 3.47
CA ALA A 48 -0.20 -3.70 3.92
C ALA A 48 0.23 -3.16 5.28
N LYS A 49 0.85 -4.02 6.08
CA LYS A 49 1.38 -3.66 7.41
C LYS A 49 2.89 -3.52 7.33
N ASP A 50 3.39 -2.42 7.84
CA ASP A 50 4.82 -2.17 7.95
C ASP A 50 5.46 -3.10 9.00
N PRO A 51 6.53 -3.85 8.66
CA PRO A 51 7.21 -4.72 9.62
C PRO A 51 8.06 -3.96 10.64
N TYR A 52 8.45 -2.71 10.35
CA TYR A 52 9.28 -1.86 11.22
C TYR A 52 8.43 -1.05 12.21
N THR A 53 7.36 -0.42 11.75
CA THR A 53 6.51 0.45 12.59
C THR A 53 5.20 -0.19 13.03
N HIS A 54 4.84 -1.33 12.45
CA HIS A 54 3.54 -1.98 12.65
C HIS A 54 2.33 -1.13 12.23
N GLU A 55 2.54 -0.04 11.50
CA GLU A 55 1.47 0.76 10.92
C GLU A 55 0.89 0.10 9.67
N ILE A 56 -0.38 0.40 9.40
CA ILE A 56 -1.07 -0.04 8.19
C ILE A 56 -1.00 1.10 7.20
N PHE A 57 -0.66 0.79 5.95
CA PHE A 57 -0.63 1.73 4.84
C PHE A 57 -1.33 1.14 3.62
N ILE A 58 -1.68 2.00 2.66
CA ILE A 58 -2.26 1.57 1.39
C ILE A 58 -1.16 1.37 0.34
N VAL A 59 -1.21 0.23 -0.34
CA VAL A 59 -0.33 -0.05 -1.48
C VAL A 59 -0.71 0.86 -2.66
N PRO A 60 0.25 1.56 -3.28
CA PRO A 60 0.01 2.47 -4.39
C PRO A 60 -0.43 1.76 -5.68
#